data_AF-A0A316M8Z4-F1
#
_entry.id   AF-A0A316M8Z4-F1
#
_cell.length_a   1.000
_cell.length_b   1.000
_cell.length_c   1.000
_cell.angle_alpha   90.00
_cell.angle_beta   90.00
_cell.angle_gamma   90.00
#
_symmetry.space_group_name_H-M   'P 1'
#
loop_
_entity.id
_entity.type
_entity.pdbx_description
1 polymer ?
#
loop_
_entity_poly.entity_id
_entity_poly.type
_entity_poly.pdbx_seq_one_letter_code
_entity_poly.pdbx_strand_id
1 'polypeptide(L)' 'MGADLRDTDLRGADLEYSIFLTQQQVNSAKGNASTKLPRELVIPSYWDVHYRFLCTNYLLYSSFINNCL' A
#
# COMPACT_ATOMS: atom_id res chain seq x y z
N MET A 1 18.92 4.24 -17.60
CA MET A 1 18.96 5.01 -16.34
C MET A 1 17.99 4.36 -15.38
N GLY A 2 18.39 4.10 -14.14
CA GLY A 2 17.53 3.59 -13.07
C GLY A 2 17.79 4.39 -11.82
N ALA A 3 16.73 4.81 -11.13
CA ALA A 3 16.83 5.47 -9.84
C ALA A 3 17.05 4.41 -8.74
N ASP A 4 17.96 4.68 -7.83
CA ASP A 4 18.13 3.89 -6.61
C ASP A 4 17.04 4.28 -5.61
N LEU A 5 16.07 3.39 -5.39
CA LEU A 5 14.97 3.59 -4.44
C LEU A 5 15.14 2.82 -3.15
N ARG A 6 16.34 2.29 -2.87
CA ARG A 6 16.62 1.61 -1.59
C ARG A 6 16.28 2.54 -0.44
N ASP A 7 15.49 2.02 0.50
CA ASP A 7 15.00 2.73 1.68
C ASP A 7 14.17 4.00 1.44
N THR A 8 13.85 4.32 0.18
CA THR A 8 13.00 5.46 -0.16
C THR A 8 11.59 5.22 0.35
N ASP A 9 11.01 6.23 1.00
CA ASP A 9 9.65 6.17 1.52
C ASP A 9 8.63 6.60 0.46
N LEU A 10 7.88 5.64 -0.06
CA LEU A 10 6.81 5.81 -1.05
C LEU A 10 5.41 5.65 -0.42
N ARG A 11 5.30 5.61 0.91
CA ARG A 11 4.01 5.39 1.59
C ARG A 11 2.98 6.46 1.21
N GLY A 12 1.84 6.03 0.67
CA GLY A 12 0.75 6.90 0.24
C GLY A 12 1.01 7.68 -1.05
N ALA A 13 2.12 7.42 -1.74
CA ALA A 13 2.39 8.02 -3.04
C ALA A 13 1.45 7.44 -4.12
N ASP A 14 1.06 8.28 -5.08
CA ASP A 14 0.36 7.85 -6.28
C ASP A 14 1.35 7.75 -7.45
N LEU A 15 1.73 6.52 -7.80
CA LEU A 15 2.65 6.21 -8.90
C LEU A 15 1.95 5.52 -10.06
N GLU A 16 0.61 5.50 -10.10
CA GLU A 16 -0.21 4.75 -11.07
C GLU A 16 0.22 4.99 -12.53
N TYR A 17 0.63 6.21 -12.86
CA TYR A 17 1.03 6.62 -14.22
C TYR A 17 2.55 6.72 -14.41
N SER A 18 3.35 6.14 -13.51
CA SER A 18 4.82 6.14 -13.63
C SER A 18 5.29 5.17 -14.71
N ILE A 19 6.05 5.67 -15.68
CA ILE A 19 6.46 4.90 -16.89
C ILE A 19 7.87 4.29 -16.83
N PHE A 20 8.68 4.64 -15.82
CA PHE A 20 10.05 4.12 -15.64
C PHE A 20 10.26 3.35 -14.34
N LEU A 21 9.16 3.01 -13.64
CA LEU A 21 9.21 2.26 -12.40
C LEU A 21 9.31 0.76 -12.69
N THR A 22 10.22 0.08 -12.00
CA THR A 22 10.43 -1.37 -12.15
C THR A 22 10.09 -2.11 -10.87
N GLN A 23 9.78 -3.41 -10.98
CA GLN A 23 9.50 -4.23 -9.80
C GLN A 23 10.68 -4.26 -8.82
N GLN A 24 11.92 -4.28 -9.33
CA GLN A 24 13.11 -4.29 -8.47
C GLN A 24 13.22 -3.01 -7.63
N GLN A 25 12.89 -1.85 -8.21
CA GLN A 25 12.89 -0.58 -7.48
C GLN A 25 11.78 -0.53 -6.42
N VAL A 26 10.57 -1.01 -6.76
CA VAL A 26 9.46 -1.14 -5.81
C VAL A 26 9.84 -2.06 -4.65
N ASN A 27 10.47 -3.20 -4.95
CA ASN A 27 10.91 -4.14 -3.93
C ASN A 27 11.96 -3.52 -2.98
N SER A 28 12.82 -2.62 -3.47
CA SER A 28 13.81 -1.96 -2.62
C SER A 28 13.27 -0.81 -1.76
N ALA A 29 12.07 -0.32 -2.05
CA ALA A 29 11.48 0.83 -1.39
C ALA A 29 10.59 0.45 -0.20
N LYS A 30 10.31 1.42 0.66
CA LYS A 30 9.31 1.33 1.72
C LYS A 30 7.98 1.85 1.17
N GLY A 31 6.92 1.08 1.32
CA GLY A 31 5.57 1.48 0.92
C GLY A 31 4.52 0.86 1.82
N ASN A 32 3.25 1.15 1.51
CA ASN A 32 2.11 0.64 2.26
C ASN A 32 0.93 0.37 1.33
N ALA A 33 -0.15 -0.19 1.88
CA ALA A 33 -1.37 -0.49 1.13
C ALA A 33 -2.03 0.74 0.46
N SER A 34 -1.67 1.97 0.85
CA SER A 34 -2.17 3.20 0.21
C SER A 34 -1.31 3.71 -0.93
N THR A 35 -0.12 3.14 -1.15
CA THR A 35 0.73 3.48 -2.29
C THR A 35 0.14 2.88 -3.56
N LYS A 36 -0.15 3.72 -4.57
CA LYS A 36 -0.65 3.24 -5.86
C LYS A 36 0.52 2.98 -6.80
N LEU A 37 0.49 1.84 -7.47
CA LEU A 37 1.49 1.43 -8.45
C LEU A 37 0.87 1.30 -9.84
N PRO A 38 1.67 1.37 -10.92
CA PRO A 38 1.23 0.92 -12.24
C PRO A 38 0.69 -0.50 -12.18
N ARG A 39 -0.34 -0.79 -12.96
CA ARG A 39 -1.04 -2.10 -12.97
C ARG A 39 -0.13 -3.29 -13.29
N GLU A 40 1.00 -3.04 -13.94
CA GLU A 40 2.01 -4.03 -14.30
C GLU A 40 2.92 -4.42 -13.12
N LEU A 41 2.89 -3.67 -12.01
CA LEU A 41 3.71 -3.91 -10.82
C LEU A 41 2.89 -4.46 -9.66
N VAL A 42 3.54 -5.30 -8.86
CA VAL A 42 2.95 -5.97 -7.71
C VAL A 42 3.38 -5.25 -6.43
N ILE A 43 2.42 -5.04 -5.52
CA ILE A 43 2.69 -4.56 -4.17
C ILE A 43 3.48 -5.64 -3.40
N PRO A 44 4.68 -5.36 -2.89
CA PRO A 44 5.44 -6.32 -2.11
C PRO A 44 4.70 -6.73 -0.83
N SER A 45 4.73 -8.02 -0.48
CA SER A 45 3.98 -8.57 0.66
C SER A 45 4.42 -8.03 2.03
N TYR A 46 5.64 -7.50 2.12
CA TYR A 46 6.20 -6.88 3.34
C TYR A 46 5.93 -5.38 3.43
N TRP A 47 5.25 -4.78 2.45
CA TRP A 47 4.76 -3.41 2.61
C TRP A 47 3.68 -3.37 3.69
N ASP A 48 3.71 -2.30 4.48
CA ASP A 48 2.83 -2.18 5.64
C ASP A 48 1.36 -2.16 5.20
N VAL A 49 0.62 -3.18 5.62
CA VAL A 49 -0.83 -3.24 5.46
C VAL A 49 -1.48 -2.55 6.65
N HIS A 50 -1.31 -1.23 6.73
CA HIS A 50 -2.08 -0.45 7.68
C HIS A 50 -3.54 -0.46 7.19
N TYR A 51 -4.33 -1.39 7.69
CA TYR A 51 -5.78 -1.36 7.56
C TYR A 51 -6.24 -0.06 8.22
N ARG A 52 -6.44 0.98 7.40
CA ARG A 52 -7.08 2.20 7.84
C ARG A 52 -8.53 1.80 8.09
N PHE A 53 -8.79 1.31 9.30
CA PHE A 53 -10.13 1.17 9.82
C PHE A 53 -10.75 2.56 9.78
N LEU A 54 -11.44 2.83 8.67
CA LEU A 54 -12.46 3.86 8.59
C LEU A 54 -13.60 3.41 9.51
N CYS A 55 -13.38 3.47 10.82
CA CYS A 55 -14.45 3.47 11.82
C CYS A 55 -15.12 4.86 11.85
N THR A 56 -15.33 5.46 10.68
CA THR A 56 -16.18 6.64 10.51
C THR A 56 -17.43 6.17 9.79
N ASN A 57 -18.52 6.06 10.57
CA ASN A 57 -19.92 5.87 10.16
C ASN A 57 -20.44 4.44 9.91
N TYR A 58 -20.43 3.59 10.95
CA TYR A 58 -21.50 2.60 11.12
C TYR A 58 -21.96 2.56 12.58
N LEU A 59 -22.74 3.57 12.99
CA LEU A 59 -23.62 3.48 14.17
C LEU A 59 -24.93 2.73 13.87
N LEU A 60 -25.06 2.04 12.75
CA LEU A 60 -26.25 1.26 12.42
C LEU A 60 -25.87 0.03 11.60
N TYR A 61 -25.33 -1.00 12.21
CA TYR A 61 -25.68 -2.39 11.86
C TYR A 61 -25.23 -3.29 13.02
N SER A 62 -26.22 -3.67 13.79
CA SER A 62 -26.20 -4.71 14.81
C SER A 62 -25.41 -5.95 14.34
N SER A 63 -24.68 -6.57 15.29
CA SER A 63 -24.38 -8.03 15.37
C SER A 63 -23.01 -8.60 15.00
N PHE A 64 -21.95 -7.84 14.71
CA PHE A 64 -20.63 -8.45 14.40
C PHE A 64 -19.44 -7.99 15.27
N ILE A 65 -19.68 -7.72 16.56
CA ILE A 65 -18.63 -7.78 17.58
C ILE A 65 -18.79 -9.10 18.32
N ASN A 66 -18.38 -10.20 17.70
CA ASN A 66 -18.13 -11.48 18.38
C ASN A 66 -17.28 -12.34 17.46
N ASN A 67 -15.95 -12.21 17.60
CA ASN A 67 -14.89 -13.20 17.34
C ASN A 67 -13.58 -12.51 16.92
N CYS A 68 -13.06 -11.65 17.81
CA CYS A 68 -11.62 -11.64 18.03
C CYS A 68 -11.33 -12.71 19.08
N LEU A 69 -10.93 -13.90 18.61
CA LEU A 69 -9.96 -14.75 19.28
C LEU A 69 -8.62 -14.56 18.58
#